data_AF-A0A1B7LVM9-F1
#
_entry.id   AF-A0A1B7LVM9-F1
#
_cell.length_a   1.000
_cell.length_b   1.000
_cell.length_c   1.000
_cell.angle_alpha   90.00
_cell.angle_beta   90.00
_cell.angle_gamma   90.00
#
_symmetry.space_group_name_H-M   'P 1'
#
loop_
_entity.id
_entity.type
_entity.pdbx_description
1 polymer ?
#
loop_
_entity_poly.entity_id
_entity_poly.type
_entity_poly.pdbx_seq_one_letter_code
_entity_poly.pdbx_strand_id
1 'polypeptide(L)'
;MATRSFRDLATKNREKWSPSTHNLAQRLSAQLEAETTAQEALGRQLAEARKLAHLTQPQLAQQTGLQQADISRIEHGLGNPTRDTLLKLADALGMEIVLRPKEGETKVQI
;
A
#
# COMPACT_ATOMS: atom_id res chain seq x y z
N MET A 1 -32.18 25.01 11.53
CA MET A 1 -32.39 23.59 11.91
C MET A 1 -31.11 23.07 12.53
N ALA A 2 -31.16 22.34 13.64
CA ALA A 2 -29.96 21.77 14.25
C ALA A 2 -29.42 20.61 13.38
N THR A 3 -28.25 20.77 12.79
CA THR A 3 -27.57 19.70 12.07
C THR A 3 -26.95 18.74 13.07
N ARG A 4 -27.34 17.47 13.03
CA ARG A 4 -26.68 16.41 13.80
C ARG A 4 -25.37 16.05 13.11
N SER A 5 -24.29 15.88 13.87
CA SER A 5 -23.01 15.43 13.33
C SER A 5 -23.12 14.00 12.81
N PHE A 6 -22.55 13.75 11.62
CA PHE A 6 -22.47 12.40 11.06
C PHE A 6 -21.77 11.42 12.01
N ARG A 7 -20.73 11.89 12.72
CA ARG A 7 -19.99 11.07 13.68
C ARG A 7 -20.90 10.58 14.80
N ASP A 8 -21.76 11.44 15.36
CA ASP A 8 -22.67 11.11 16.45
C ASP A 8 -23.82 10.19 16.02
N LEU A 9 -24.27 10.31 14.76
CA LEU A 9 -25.26 9.40 14.19
C LEU A 9 -24.66 8.02 13.93
N ALA A 10 -23.42 7.97 13.44
CA ALA A 10 -22.70 6.74 13.14
C ALA A 10 -22.31 5.95 14.40
N THR A 11 -22.03 6.62 15.52
CA THR A 11 -21.77 5.94 16.82
C THR A 11 -23.03 5.30 17.37
N LYS A 12 -24.14 6.05 17.46
CA LYS A 12 -25.44 5.52 17.92
C LYS A 12 -25.96 4.35 17.08
N ASN A 13 -25.73 4.37 15.77
CA ASN A 13 -26.12 3.26 14.90
C ASN A 13 -25.23 2.03 15.09
N ARG A 14 -23.94 2.20 15.39
CA ARG A 14 -23.01 1.10 15.68
C ARG A 14 -23.33 0.36 16.97
N GLU A 15 -23.85 1.04 18.00
CA GLU A 15 -24.30 0.42 19.25
C GLU A 15 -25.37 -0.66 19.04
N LYS A 16 -26.14 -0.58 17.96
CA LYS A 16 -27.20 -1.53 17.61
C LYS A 16 -26.71 -2.72 16.78
N TRP A 17 -25.43 -2.76 16.40
CA TRP A 17 -24.91 -3.81 15.54
C TRP A 17 -24.81 -5.15 16.28
N SER A 18 -25.10 -6.22 15.58
CA SER A 18 -24.95 -7.58 16.13
C SER A 18 -23.48 -7.89 16.48
N PRO A 19 -23.20 -8.88 17.35
CA PRO A 19 -21.83 -9.32 17.61
C PRO A 19 -21.09 -9.76 16.34
N SER A 20 -21.77 -10.41 15.40
CA SER A 20 -21.19 -10.84 14.11
C SER A 20 -20.75 -9.64 13.25
N THR A 21 -21.51 -8.55 13.28
CA THR A 21 -21.21 -7.32 12.54
C THR A 21 -19.99 -6.61 13.15
N HIS A 22 -19.88 -6.58 14.48
CA HIS A 22 -18.69 -6.06 15.16
C HIS A 22 -17.43 -6.85 14.78
N ASN A 23 -17.49 -8.18 14.79
CA ASN A 23 -16.37 -9.03 14.41
C ASN A 23 -15.97 -8.82 12.94
N LEU A 24 -16.95 -8.75 12.03
CA LEU A 24 -16.71 -8.46 10.62
C LEU A 24 -16.01 -7.11 10.44
N ALA A 25 -16.53 -6.05 11.10
CA ALA A 25 -15.94 -4.73 11.02
C ALA A 25 -14.49 -4.73 11.53
N GLN A 26 -14.22 -5.36 12.68
CA GLN A 26 -12.87 -5.47 13.23
C GLN A 26 -11.91 -6.19 12.27
N ARG A 27 -12.35 -7.29 11.66
CA ARG A 27 -11.53 -8.05 10.70
C ARG A 27 -11.23 -7.25 9.43
N LEU A 28 -12.23 -6.55 8.88
CA LEU A 28 -12.03 -5.71 7.69
C LEU A 28 -11.10 -4.54 7.98
N SER A 29 -11.24 -3.90 9.16
CA SER A 29 -10.31 -2.85 9.59
C SER A 29 -8.88 -3.37 9.69
N ALA A 30 -8.67 -4.50 10.37
CA ALA A 30 -7.34 -5.09 10.49
C ALA A 30 -6.74 -5.49 9.12
N GLN A 31 -7.56 -6.02 8.21
CA GLN A 31 -7.14 -6.35 6.84
C GLN A 31 -6.72 -5.10 6.06
N LEU A 32 -7.51 -4.03 6.14
CA LEU A 32 -7.21 -2.76 5.46
C LEU A 32 -5.94 -2.10 6.02
N GLU A 33 -5.75 -2.13 7.33
CA GLU A 33 -4.52 -1.65 7.98
C GLU A 33 -3.29 -2.45 7.52
N ALA A 34 -3.41 -3.79 7.45
CA ALA A 34 -2.33 -4.65 6.96
C ALA A 34 -2.00 -4.39 5.48
N GLU A 35 -3.02 -4.21 4.62
CA GLU A 35 -2.84 -3.87 3.21
C GLU A 35 -2.14 -2.51 3.05
N THR A 36 -2.62 -1.49 3.76
CA THR A 36 -2.02 -0.14 3.75
C THR A 36 -0.55 -0.20 4.20
N THR A 37 -0.26 -0.92 5.28
CA THR A 37 1.09 -1.09 5.80
C THR A 37 2.02 -1.75 4.79
N ALA A 38 1.54 -2.80 4.10
CA ALA A 38 2.30 -3.50 3.07
C ALA A 38 2.58 -2.60 1.85
N GLN A 39 1.60 -1.79 1.45
CA GLN A 39 1.71 -0.88 0.32
C GLN A 39 2.69 0.26 0.58
N GLU A 40 2.65 0.84 1.78
CA GLU A 40 3.66 1.82 2.19
C GLU A 40 5.06 1.21 2.28
N ALA A 41 5.19 -0.03 2.76
CA ALA A 41 6.48 -0.71 2.84
C ALA A 41 7.09 -0.92 1.44
N LEU A 42 6.28 -1.35 0.47
CA LEU A 42 6.70 -1.46 -0.94
C LEU A 42 7.13 -0.10 -1.51
N GLY A 43 6.33 0.95 -1.29
CA GLY A 43 6.64 2.31 -1.73
C GLY A 43 7.97 2.81 -1.16
N ARG A 44 8.20 2.61 0.14
CA ARG A 44 9.48 2.96 0.79
C ARG A 44 10.66 2.18 0.19
N GLN A 45 10.51 0.89 -0.09
CA GLN A 45 11.57 0.09 -0.72
C GLN A 45 11.96 0.63 -2.10
N LEU A 46 10.97 1.00 -2.93
CA LEU A 46 11.21 1.62 -4.23
C LEU A 46 11.89 2.99 -4.11
N ALA A 47 11.46 3.81 -3.14
CA ALA A 47 12.07 5.11 -2.88
C ALA A 47 13.54 4.98 -2.46
N GLU A 48 13.87 4.02 -1.61
CA GLU A 48 15.24 3.74 -1.19
C GLU A 48 16.09 3.20 -2.35
N ALA A 49 15.57 2.27 -3.15
CA ALA A 49 16.25 1.78 -4.35
C ALA A 49 16.57 2.93 -5.33
N ARG A 50 15.63 3.86 -5.54
CA ARG A 50 15.85 5.06 -6.35
C ARG A 50 16.96 5.95 -5.79
N LYS A 51 16.98 6.18 -4.48
CA LYS A 51 18.04 6.98 -3.82
C LYS A 51 19.41 6.33 -3.95
N LEU A 52 19.49 4.99 -3.82
CA LEU A 52 20.73 4.22 -4.00
C LEU A 52 21.22 4.27 -5.45
N ALA A 53 20.31 4.33 -6.42
CA ALA A 53 20.63 4.58 -7.83
C ALA A 53 20.99 6.05 -8.13
N HIS A 54 21.02 6.93 -7.11
CA HIS A 54 21.28 8.37 -7.22
C HIS A 54 20.34 9.12 -8.19
N LEU A 55 19.09 8.65 -8.31
CA LEU A 55 18.09 9.27 -9.17
C LEU A 55 17.11 10.13 -8.36
N THR A 56 16.71 11.26 -8.94
CA THR A 56 15.51 12.00 -8.52
C THR A 56 14.25 11.37 -9.12
N GLN A 57 13.07 11.65 -8.57
CA GLN A 57 11.82 11.15 -9.14
C GLN A 57 11.59 11.59 -10.60
N PRO A 58 11.89 12.84 -11.01
CA PRO A 58 11.83 13.25 -12.42
C PRO A 58 12.79 12.46 -13.33
N GLN A 59 14.00 12.14 -12.86
CA GLN A 59 14.95 11.34 -13.64
C GLN A 59 14.45 9.90 -13.81
N LEU A 60 13.91 9.28 -12.76
CA LEU A 60 13.32 7.96 -12.86
C LEU A 60 12.08 7.97 -13.77
N ALA A 61 11.26 9.03 -13.73
CA ALA A 61 10.15 9.23 -14.65
C ALA A 61 10.60 9.22 -16.11
N GLN A 62 11.70 9.94 -16.42
CA GLN A 62 12.27 9.97 -17.77
C GLN A 62 12.76 8.58 -18.23
N GLN A 63 13.40 7.81 -17.34
CA GLN A 63 13.90 6.47 -17.68
C GLN A 63 12.78 5.43 -17.86
N THR A 64 11.71 5.53 -17.09
CA THR A 64 10.62 4.55 -17.08
C THR A 64 9.47 4.90 -18.03
N GLY A 65 9.40 6.16 -18.49
CA GLY A 65 8.25 6.70 -19.23
C GLY A 65 7.00 6.90 -18.37
N LEU A 66 7.11 6.80 -17.04
CA LEU A 66 6.03 7.05 -16.09
C LEU A 66 5.93 8.54 -15.74
N GLN A 67 4.78 8.97 -15.22
CA GLN A 67 4.65 10.32 -14.68
C GLN A 67 5.36 10.42 -13.32
N GLN A 68 6.07 11.53 -13.07
CA GLN A 68 6.71 11.76 -11.77
C GLN A 68 5.69 11.76 -10.62
N ALA A 69 4.47 12.25 -10.85
CA ALA A 69 3.39 12.21 -9.87
C ALA A 69 2.98 10.77 -9.53
N ASP A 70 3.00 9.86 -10.50
CA ASP A 70 2.70 8.45 -10.26
C ASP A 70 3.80 7.78 -9.44
N ILE A 71 5.07 8.05 -9.77
CA ILE A 71 6.22 7.57 -8.99
C ILE A 71 6.11 8.10 -7.55
N SER A 72 5.81 9.38 -7.36
CA SER A 72 5.62 9.95 -6.04
C SER A 72 4.49 9.26 -5.28
N ARG A 73 3.31 9.05 -5.88
CA ARG A 73 2.22 8.33 -5.22
C ARG A 73 2.62 6.91 -4.83
N ILE A 74 3.30 6.18 -5.72
CA ILE A 74 3.78 4.82 -5.45
C ILE A 74 4.76 4.83 -4.27
N GLU A 75 5.75 5.72 -4.27
CA GLU A 75 6.76 5.82 -3.21
C GLU A 75 6.15 6.16 -1.84
N HIS A 76 5.02 6.87 -1.81
CA HIS A 76 4.28 7.18 -0.59
C HIS A 76 3.21 6.14 -0.22
N GLY A 77 3.08 5.03 -0.96
CA GLY A 77 2.05 4.01 -0.73
C GLY A 77 0.63 4.44 -1.12
N LEU A 78 0.47 5.53 -1.86
CA LEU A 78 -0.81 6.15 -2.24
C LEU A 78 -1.31 5.70 -3.63
N GLY A 79 -0.94 4.51 -4.10
CA GLY A 79 -1.37 4.00 -5.41
C GLY A 79 -1.12 2.50 -5.58
N ASN A 80 -1.90 1.86 -6.45
CA ASN A 80 -1.81 0.42 -6.75
C ASN A 80 -1.08 0.21 -8.10
N PRO A 81 0.27 0.18 -8.11
CA PRO A 81 1.02 0.01 -9.35
C PRO A 81 0.70 -1.36 -9.97
N THR A 82 0.54 -1.38 -11.28
CA THR A 82 0.39 -2.65 -11.99
C THR A 82 1.71 -3.43 -11.95
N ARG A 83 1.64 -4.75 -12.22
CA ARG A 83 2.85 -5.57 -12.40
C ARG A 83 3.82 -4.96 -13.42
N ASP A 84 3.31 -4.44 -14.54
CA ASP A 84 4.12 -3.81 -15.58
C ASP A 84 4.85 -2.55 -15.07
N THR A 85 4.14 -1.72 -14.29
CA THR A 85 4.72 -0.54 -13.63
C THR A 85 5.85 -0.94 -12.67
N LEU A 86 5.66 -1.99 -11.87
CA LEU A 86 6.67 -2.48 -10.96
C LEU A 86 7.90 -3.00 -11.70
N LEU A 87 7.72 -3.75 -12.79
CA LEU A 87 8.82 -4.25 -13.62
C LEU A 87 9.61 -3.10 -14.26
N LYS A 88 8.94 -2.10 -14.83
CA LYS A 88 9.60 -0.91 -15.39
C LYS A 88 10.44 -0.16 -14.36
N LEU A 89 9.90 0.01 -13.15
CA LEU A 89 10.63 0.63 -12.04
C LEU A 89 11.85 -0.21 -11.64
N ALA A 90 11.69 -1.53 -11.51
CA ALA A 90 12.78 -2.43 -11.17
C ALA A 90 13.90 -2.39 -12.23
N ASP A 91 13.55 -2.51 -13.51
CA ASP A 91 14.50 -2.47 -14.63
C ASP A 91 15.28 -1.15 -14.67
N ALA A 92 14.60 0.00 -14.53
CA ALA A 92 15.25 1.31 -14.51
C ALA A 92 16.16 1.52 -13.29
N LEU A 93 15.89 0.81 -12.19
CA LEU A 93 16.68 0.85 -10.96
C LEU A 93 17.77 -0.22 -10.92
N GLY A 94 17.88 -1.08 -11.94
CA GLY A 94 18.81 -2.21 -11.95
C GLY A 94 18.50 -3.26 -10.88
N MET A 95 17.21 -3.44 -10.55
CA MET A 95 16.70 -4.31 -9.50
C MET A 95 15.90 -5.48 -10.09
N GLU A 96 15.75 -6.56 -9.32
CA GLU A 96 14.89 -7.69 -9.64
C GLU A 96 13.77 -7.83 -8.60
N ILE A 97 12.55 -8.14 -9.05
CA ILE A 97 11.44 -8.43 -8.15
C ILE A 97 11.52 -9.90 -7.71
N VAL A 98 11.69 -10.12 -6.41
CA VAL A 98 11.74 -11.46 -5.83
C VAL A 98 10.58 -11.68 -4.85
N LEU A 99 10.03 -12.90 -4.85
CA LEU A 99 9.10 -13.33 -3.83
C LEU A 99 9.89 -14.02 -2.71
N ARG A 100 9.69 -13.53 -1.48
CA ARG A 100 10.27 -14.13 -0.28
C ARG A 100 9.18 -14.68 0.62
N PRO A 101 9.43 -15.78 1.37
CA PRO A 101 8.53 -16.22 2.42
C PRO A 101 8.27 -15.09 3.42
N LYS A 102 7.05 -14.99 3.94
CA LYS A 102 6.77 -14.14 5.10
C LYS A 102 7.41 -14.78 6.33
N GLU A 103 8.19 -14.02 7.07
CA GLU A 103 8.79 -14.51 8.33
C GLU A 103 7.68 -14.97 9.28
N GLY A 104 7.73 -16.24 9.73
CA GLY A 104 6.75 -16.84 10.64
C GLY A 104 5.83 -17.92 10.03
N GLU A 105 5.83 -18.13 8.72
CA GLU A 105 4.98 -19.13 8.03
C GLU A 105 5.80 -20.13 7.20
N THR A 106 6.89 -20.68 7.74
CA THR A 106 7.53 -21.85 7.11
C THR A 106 6.72 -23.10 7.46
N LYS A 107 5.71 -23.42 6.67
CA LYS A 107 5.26 -24.81 6.49
C LYS A 107 5.67 -25.27 5.11
N VAL A 108 6.94 -25.67 4.99
CA VAL A 108 7.38 -26.51 3.88
C VAL A 108 7.31 -27.95 4.36
N GLN A 109 6.31 -28.68 3.87
CA GLN A 109 6.37 -30.14 3.75
C GLN A 109 6.12 -30.42 2.26
N ILE A 110 7.17 -30.93 1.60
CA ILE A 110 7.09 -31.50 0.25
C ILE A 110 6.49 -32.90 0.38
#